data_AF-A0AAE5CQF3-F1
#
_entry.id   AF-A0AAE5CQF3-F1
#
_cell.length_a   1.000
_cell.length_b   1.000
_cell.length_c   1.000
_cell.angle_alpha   90.00
_cell.angle_beta   90.00
_cell.angle_gamma   90.00
#
_symmetry.space_group_name_H-M   'P 1'
#
loop_
_entity.id
_entity.type
_entity.pdbx_description
1 polymer ?
#
loop_
_entity_poly.entity_id
_entity_poly.type
_entity_poly.pdbx_seq_one_letter_code
_entity_poly.pdbx_strand_id
1 'polypeptide(L)'
;MDALRISNMGPYSLADPWQIMFDLARESRKPGSNDLVPYWICEEGGYRIRRHIPAMPLSRELGRMEALRKTLVAYRMVFGQPRQEDLVGYLAARAGEDIDVDVLARLRVDLGVSD
;
A
#
# COMPACT_ATOMS: atom_id res chain seq x y z
N MET A 1 11.34 -15.98 -22.37
CA MET A 1 10.40 -14.89 -22.05
C MET A 1 10.96 -14.21 -20.80
N ASP A 2 12.07 -13.48 -20.81
CA ASP A 2 12.57 -12.43 -21.71
C ASP A 2 11.53 -11.35 -22.03
N ALA A 3 11.40 -10.41 -21.10
CA ALA A 3 10.90 -9.08 -21.37
C ALA A 3 11.68 -8.07 -20.48
N LEU A 4 12.63 -7.38 -21.12
CA LEU A 4 13.14 -6.04 -20.81
C LEU A 4 13.95 -5.88 -19.51
N ARG A 5 15.16 -6.45 -19.52
CA ARG A 5 16.30 -5.85 -18.80
C ARG A 5 16.67 -4.54 -19.48
N ILE A 6 16.42 -3.41 -18.81
CA ILE A 6 16.97 -2.12 -19.20
C ILE A 6 18.47 -2.18 -18.92
N SER A 7 19.24 -2.60 -19.93
CA SER A 7 20.70 -2.53 -19.91
C SER A 7 21.14 -1.30 -20.69
N ASN A 8 21.70 -0.30 -19.99
CA ASN A 8 23.01 0.33 -20.27
C ASN A 8 23.07 1.80 -19.79
N MET A 9 24.06 2.13 -18.94
CA MET A 9 24.76 3.43 -19.00
C MET A 9 26.05 3.44 -18.15
N GLY A 10 27.22 3.43 -18.82
CA GLY A 10 28.45 4.10 -18.36
C GLY A 10 29.44 3.34 -17.43
N PRO A 11 30.71 3.79 -17.34
CA PRO A 11 31.86 3.06 -16.78
C PRO A 11 31.88 2.97 -15.23
N TYR A 12 30.80 3.32 -14.57
CA TYR A 12 30.65 3.09 -13.14
C TYR A 12 29.80 1.83 -13.00
N SER A 13 30.46 0.71 -12.71
CA SER A 13 29.83 -0.49 -12.15
C SER A 13 29.27 -0.16 -10.76
N LEU A 14 28.28 0.73 -10.72
CA LEU A 14 27.44 0.96 -9.57
C LEU A 14 26.53 -0.25 -9.53
N ALA A 15 26.74 -1.10 -8.51
CA ALA A 15 25.86 -2.22 -8.23
C ALA A 15 24.39 -1.77 -8.32
N ASP A 16 23.53 -2.66 -8.82
CA ASP A 16 22.12 -2.35 -9.04
C ASP A 16 21.53 -1.73 -7.76
N PRO A 17 21.13 -0.45 -7.78
CA PRO A 17 20.65 0.22 -6.59
C PRO A 17 19.41 -0.48 -6.01
N TRP A 18 18.61 -1.15 -6.85
CA TRP A 18 17.49 -1.97 -6.38
C TRP A 18 17.95 -3.18 -5.60
N GLN A 19 18.96 -3.88 -6.10
CA GLN A 19 19.54 -5.04 -5.41
C GLN A 19 20.06 -4.63 -4.03
N ILE A 20 20.82 -3.53 -3.95
CA ILE A 20 21.32 -3.00 -2.67
C ILE A 20 20.17 -2.67 -1.72
N MET A 21 19.14 -1.97 -2.19
CA MET A 21 17.98 -1.59 -1.36
C MET A 21 17.21 -2.81 -0.85
N PHE A 22 17.04 -3.86 -1.67
CA PHE A 22 16.35 -5.08 -1.25
C PHE A 22 17.16 -5.91 -0.26
N ASP A 23 18.49 -5.94 -0.39
CA ASP A 23 19.37 -6.62 0.57
C ASP A 23 19.34 -5.89 1.92
N LEU A 24 19.45 -4.56 1.93
CA LEU A 24 19.30 -3.75 3.14
C LEU A 24 17.95 -3.95 3.84
N ALA A 25 16.85 -4.00 3.08
CA ALA A 25 15.51 -4.24 3.63
C ALA A 25 15.35 -5.65 4.23
N ARG A 26 16.07 -6.65 3.71
CA ARG A 26 16.09 -8.02 4.25
C ARG A 26 16.87 -8.09 5.55
N GLU A 27 17.98 -7.37 5.64
CA GLU A 27 18.82 -7.27 6.83
C GLU A 27 18.14 -6.47 7.96
N SER A 28 17.33 -5.46 7.63
CA SER A 28 16.62 -4.64 8.62
C SER A 28 15.41 -5.32 9.26
N ARG A 29 15.14 -6.59 8.95
CA ARG A 29 13.96 -7.32 9.45
C ARG A 29 14.14 -7.70 10.92
N LYS A 30 13.12 -7.45 11.74
CA LYS A 30 13.14 -7.83 13.16
C LYS A 30 13.17 -9.37 13.32
N PRO A 31 13.93 -9.92 14.27
CA PRO A 31 13.86 -11.35 14.59
C PRO A 31 12.41 -11.76 14.90
N GLY A 32 11.90 -12.82 14.28
CA GLY A 32 10.51 -13.28 14.46
C GLY A 32 9.49 -12.69 13.48
N SER A 33 9.86 -11.74 12.62
CA SER A 33 9.01 -11.24 11.53
C SER A 33 8.62 -12.36 10.56
N ASN A 34 7.32 -12.52 10.29
CA ASN A 34 6.82 -13.50 9.34
C ASN A 34 7.00 -13.04 7.86
N ASP A 35 6.93 -13.99 6.93
CA ASP A 35 7.01 -13.70 5.48
C ASP A 35 5.77 -13.00 4.91
N LEU A 36 4.76 -12.73 5.74
CA LEU A 36 3.55 -12.04 5.34
C LEU A 36 3.74 -10.52 5.28
N VAL A 37 4.87 -9.98 5.76
CA VAL A 37 5.24 -8.57 5.60
C VAL A 37 6.08 -8.39 4.33
N PRO A 38 5.51 -7.82 3.25
CA PRO A 38 6.23 -7.58 2.01
C PRO A 38 7.18 -6.39 2.10
N TYR A 39 8.25 -6.43 1.32
CA TYR A 39 9.32 -5.42 1.29
C TYR A 39 8.87 -4.01 0.87
N TRP A 40 7.71 -3.88 0.24
CA TRP A 40 7.15 -2.60 -0.21
C TRP A 40 6.24 -1.91 0.82
N ILE A 41 6.03 -2.52 1.99
CA ILE A 41 5.31 -1.91 3.11
C ILE A 41 6.34 -1.32 4.07
N CYS A 42 6.42 0.01 4.09
CA CYS A 42 7.25 0.78 5.00
C CYS A 42 6.33 1.52 5.97
N GLU A 43 6.10 0.92 7.14
CA GLU A 43 5.36 1.56 8.24
C GLU A 43 6.31 2.22 9.25
N GLU A 44 7.58 1.82 9.23
CA GLU A 44 8.63 2.35 10.10
C GLU A 44 9.27 3.59 9.49
N GLY A 45 9.35 4.66 10.28
CA GLY A 45 9.78 5.98 9.82
C GLY A 45 8.61 6.76 9.23
N GLY A 46 8.42 8.00 9.66
CA GLY A 46 7.28 8.86 9.28
C GLY A 46 7.21 9.27 7.79
N TYR A 47 7.83 8.50 6.90
CA TYR A 47 7.86 8.72 5.47
C TYR A 47 6.53 8.26 4.86
N ARG A 48 5.89 9.14 4.11
CA ARG A 48 4.63 8.87 3.42
C ARG A 48 4.72 9.29 1.97
N ILE A 49 4.09 8.50 1.10
CA ILE A 49 3.90 8.90 -0.29
C ILE A 49 2.92 10.08 -0.32
N ARG A 50 3.43 11.27 -0.64
CA ARG A 50 2.58 12.44 -0.93
C ARG A 50 2.16 12.43 -2.39
N ARG A 51 0.87 12.64 -2.62
CA ARG A 51 0.28 12.75 -3.97
C ARG A 51 -0.24 14.16 -4.15
N HIS A 52 0.18 14.83 -5.21
CA HIS A 52 -0.29 16.16 -5.57
C HIS A 52 -1.34 16.04 -6.66
N ILE A 53 -2.53 16.58 -6.42
CA ILE A 53 -3.64 16.58 -7.37
C ILE A 53 -3.96 18.04 -7.70
N PRO A 54 -3.80 18.48 -8.96
CA PRO A 54 -4.18 19.82 -9.36
C PRO A 54 -5.70 20.04 -9.27
N ALA A 55 -6.15 20.80 -8.28
CA ALA A 55 -7.57 21.13 -8.08
C ALA A 55 -7.92 22.50 -8.73
N MET A 56 -7.98 22.52 -10.07
CA MET A 56 -8.36 23.72 -10.82
C MET A 56 -9.85 24.08 -10.61
N PRO A 57 -10.25 25.37 -10.61
CA PRO A 57 -11.65 25.77 -10.51
C PRO A 57 -12.50 25.11 -11.60
N LEU A 58 -13.70 24.65 -11.24
CA LEU A 58 -14.64 23.92 -12.12
C LEU A 58 -14.10 22.57 -12.67
N SER A 59 -12.98 22.07 -12.14
CA SER A 59 -12.43 20.77 -12.54
C SER A 59 -13.20 19.60 -11.96
N ARG A 60 -13.23 18.48 -12.71
CA ARG A 60 -13.77 17.19 -12.26
C ARG A 60 -12.78 16.38 -11.43
N GLU A 61 -11.57 16.89 -11.20
CA GLU A 61 -10.46 16.12 -10.64
C GLU A 61 -10.76 15.62 -9.23
N LEU A 62 -11.37 16.44 -8.38
CA LEU A 62 -11.77 16.00 -7.02
C LEU A 62 -12.76 14.83 -7.05
N GLY A 63 -13.77 14.90 -7.90
CA GLY A 63 -14.74 13.80 -8.07
C GLY A 63 -14.11 12.54 -8.65
N ARG A 64 -13.16 12.69 -9.61
CA ARG A 64 -12.39 11.55 -10.15
C ARG A 64 -11.50 10.91 -9.11
N MET A 65 -10.88 11.70 -8.23
CA MET A 65 -10.05 11.19 -7.15
C MET A 65 -10.88 10.38 -6.15
N GLU A 66 -12.07 10.86 -5.80
CA GLU A 66 -12.97 10.12 -4.93
C GLU A 66 -13.40 8.79 -5.56
N ALA A 67 -13.78 8.80 -6.84
CA ALA A 67 -14.12 7.59 -7.59
C ALA A 67 -12.93 6.62 -7.67
N LEU A 68 -11.73 7.12 -7.98
CA LEU A 68 -10.50 6.33 -8.05
C LEU A 68 -10.21 5.67 -6.70
N ARG A 69 -10.37 6.39 -5.58
CA ARG A 69 -10.19 5.85 -4.23
C ARG A 69 -11.12 4.66 -3.99
N LYS A 70 -12.41 4.80 -4.32
CA LYS A 70 -13.41 3.72 -4.16
C LYS A 70 -13.08 2.51 -5.03
N THR A 71 -12.71 2.73 -6.29
CA THR A 71 -12.32 1.64 -7.22
C THR A 71 -11.07 0.91 -6.75
N LEU A 72 -10.08 1.64 -6.22
CA LEU A 72 -8.82 1.06 -5.76
C LEU A 72 -9.04 0.13 -4.56
N VAL A 73 -9.93 0.51 -3.64
CA VAL A 73 -10.36 -0.35 -2.54
C VAL A 73 -11.05 -1.62 -3.08
N ALA A 74 -12.01 -1.47 -3.99
CA ALA A 74 -12.70 -2.58 -4.64
C ALA A 74 -11.74 -3.56 -5.32
N TYR A 75 -10.77 -3.02 -6.06
CA TYR A 75 -9.73 -3.80 -6.72
C TYR A 75 -8.89 -4.58 -5.71
N ARG A 76 -8.39 -3.93 -4.65
CA ARG A 76 -7.59 -4.59 -3.59
C ARG A 76 -8.33 -5.73 -2.90
N MET A 77 -9.64 -5.59 -2.68
CA MET A 77 -10.47 -6.65 -2.13
C MET A 77 -10.52 -7.89 -3.04
N VAL A 78 -10.68 -7.70 -4.35
CA VAL A 78 -10.73 -8.82 -5.32
C VAL A 78 -9.43 -9.62 -5.34
N PHE A 79 -8.28 -8.95 -5.17
CA PHE A 79 -6.97 -9.59 -5.16
C PHE A 79 -6.54 -10.14 -3.79
N GLY A 80 -7.41 -10.12 -2.79
CA GLY A 80 -7.08 -10.60 -1.44
C GLY A 80 -6.01 -9.76 -0.73
N GLN A 81 -5.78 -8.53 -1.20
CA GLN A 81 -4.88 -7.55 -0.59
C GLN A 81 -5.61 -6.31 -0.04
N PRO A 82 -6.82 -6.40 0.54
CA PRO A 82 -7.40 -5.22 1.17
C PRO A 82 -6.55 -4.82 2.37
N ARG A 83 -6.09 -3.56 2.42
CA ARG A 83 -5.65 -3.01 3.71
C ARG A 83 -6.87 -3.05 4.62
N GLN A 84 -6.70 -3.43 5.88
CA GLN A 84 -7.83 -3.61 6.79
C GLN A 84 -8.65 -2.32 6.94
N GLU A 85 -7.98 -1.17 6.92
CA GLU A 85 -8.58 0.17 6.85
C GLU A 85 -9.47 0.40 5.62
N ASP A 86 -9.06 -0.10 4.45
CA ASP A 86 -9.78 0.05 3.18
C ASP A 86 -11.08 -0.76 3.22
N LEU A 87 -11.02 -1.99 3.73
CA LEU A 87 -12.18 -2.87 3.86
C LEU A 87 -13.23 -2.31 4.82
N VAL A 88 -12.80 -1.86 6.00
CA VAL A 88 -13.69 -1.25 7.00
C VAL A 88 -14.37 0.00 6.42
N GLY A 89 -13.60 0.89 5.79
CA GLY A 89 -14.16 2.10 5.17
C GLY A 89 -15.13 1.80 4.02
N TYR A 90 -14.87 0.74 3.24
CA TYR A 90 -15.77 0.31 2.17
C TYR A 90 -17.07 -0.31 2.69
N LEU A 91 -17.00 -1.17 3.70
CA LEU A 91 -18.17 -1.78 4.31
C LEU A 91 -19.06 -0.71 4.96
N ALA A 92 -18.46 0.23 5.70
CA ALA A 92 -19.17 1.36 6.29
C ALA A 92 -19.89 2.22 5.25
N ALA A 93 -19.21 2.55 4.14
CA ALA A 93 -19.81 3.34 3.06
C ALA A 93 -20.97 2.63 2.34
N ARG A 94 -21.06 1.30 2.43
CA ARG A 94 -22.04 0.50 1.69
C ARG A 94 -23.19 -0.02 2.54
N ALA A 95 -22.97 -0.16 3.84
CA ALA A 95 -23.97 -0.65 4.78
C ALA A 95 -24.84 0.44 5.43
N GLY A 96 -24.51 1.71 5.24
CA GLY A 96 -25.28 2.83 5.79
C GLY A 96 -24.96 3.11 7.27
N GLU A 97 -25.82 3.89 7.94
CA GLU A 97 -25.65 4.29 9.35
C GLU A 97 -25.74 3.11 10.35
N ASP A 98 -26.20 1.93 9.91
CA ASP A 98 -26.42 0.76 10.76
C ASP A 98 -25.14 0.02 11.16
N ILE A 99 -23.98 0.34 10.57
CA ILE A 99 -22.72 -0.31 10.91
C ILE A 99 -21.77 0.67 11.61
N ASP A 100 -21.55 0.41 12.88
CA ASP A 100 -20.54 1.08 13.70
C ASP A 100 -19.12 0.68 13.25
N VAL A 101 -18.38 1.67 12.77
CA VAL A 101 -17.00 1.54 12.28
C VAL A 101 -16.05 1.09 13.40
N ASP A 102 -16.29 1.53 14.63
CA ASP A 102 -15.47 1.17 15.78
C ASP A 102 -15.68 -0.31 16.16
N VAL A 103 -16.90 -0.83 15.97
CA VAL A 103 -17.19 -2.26 16.15
C VAL A 103 -16.52 -3.10 15.06
N LEU A 104 -16.60 -2.68 13.80
CA LEU A 104 -15.88 -3.35 12.70
C LEU A 104 -14.37 -3.38 12.93
N ALA A 105 -13.79 -2.27 13.41
CA ALA A 105 -12.37 -2.18 13.69
C ALA A 105 -11.93 -3.17 14.79
N ARG A 106 -12.80 -3.47 15.76
CA ARG A 106 -12.54 -4.45 16.83
C ARG A 106 -12.58 -5.91 16.36
N LEU A 107 -13.33 -6.20 15.30
CA LEU A 107 -13.43 -7.55 14.71
C LEU A 107 -12.28 -7.87 13.74
N ARG A 108 -11.34 -6.92 13.58
CA ARG A 108 -10.17 -7.04 12.72
C ARG A 108 -9.24 -8.14 13.22
N VAL A 109 -8.98 -9.13 12.38
CA VAL A 109 -7.98 -10.16 12.66
C VAL A 109 -6.59 -9.55 12.52
N ASP A 110 -5.85 -9.44 13.62
CA ASP A 110 -4.45 -9.03 13.58
C ASP A 110 -3.56 -10.24 13.29
N LEU A 111 -2.83 -10.18 12.18
CA LEU A 111 -1.87 -11.20 11.76
C LEU A 111 -0.42 -10.72 11.94
N GLY A 112 -0.24 -9.59 12.61
CA GLY A 112 1.06 -9.10 13.06
C GLY A 112 1.71 -10.08 14.04
N VAL A 113 3.03 -10.04 14.11
CA VAL A 113 3.78 -10.80 15.12
C VAL A 113 3.44 -10.20 16.49
N SER A 114 2.91 -11.02 17.40
CA SER A 114 2.80 -10.62 18.81
C SER A 114 4.21 -10.55 19.41
N ASP A 115 4.47 -9.48 20.16
CA ASP A 115 5.64 -9.39 21.05
C ASP A 115 5.73 -10.60 22.00
#